data_AF-A0A0S4R0F3-F1
#
_entry.id   AF-A0A0S4R0F3-F1
#
_cell.length_a   1.000
_cell.length_b   1.000
_cell.length_c   1.000
_cell.angle_alpha   90.00
_cell.angle_beta   90.00
_cell.angle_gamma   90.00
#
_symmetry.space_group_name_H-M   'P 1'
#
loop_
_entity.id
_entity.type
_entity.pdbx_description
1 polymer ?
#
loop_
_entity_poly.entity_id
_entity_poly.type
_entity_poly.pdbx_seq_one_letter_code
_entity_poly.pdbx_strand_id
1 'polypeptide(L)'
;MPPYATLSADHPRPGVPGRAEPAAARSAARRVAAPPVQLGLFDDGGQTDGPGGLRPTDGVLLERLAAGGTVVVRLPGLFQPYGPLLRHLADTGRLVRIGRDTIWGNPHRLHPGASSQERAEAIAAYERHLQTRPDLLARVGELRGRALGCWCAPAPCHGDVLARLAHRSG
;
A
#
# COMPACT_ATOMS: atom_id res chain seq x y z
N MET A 1 67.59 0.86 -22.32
CA MET A 1 68.86 0.12 -22.12
C MET A 1 69.87 1.17 -21.66
N PRO A 2 70.31 1.20 -20.38
CA PRO A 2 70.96 0.08 -19.68
C PRO A 2 70.27 -0.24 -18.30
N PRO A 3 70.89 -0.85 -17.26
CA PRO A 3 70.55 -2.21 -16.81
C PRO A 3 70.13 -2.34 -15.32
N TYR A 4 69.79 -3.58 -14.95
CA TYR A 4 69.35 -4.12 -13.66
C TYR A 4 70.10 -3.66 -12.39
N ALA A 5 69.35 -3.52 -11.28
CA ALA A 5 69.74 -4.02 -9.95
C ALA A 5 68.54 -4.20 -8.98
N THR A 6 68.27 -5.46 -8.62
CA THR A 6 67.92 -6.07 -7.30
C THR A 6 66.91 -5.42 -6.35
N LEU A 7 65.97 -6.23 -5.84
CA LEU A 7 65.87 -6.55 -4.40
C LEU A 7 64.88 -7.69 -4.11
N SER A 8 65.16 -8.35 -2.98
CA SER A 8 64.84 -9.72 -2.62
C SER A 8 63.40 -10.01 -2.18
N ALA A 9 63.11 -11.31 -2.29
CA ALA A 9 62.03 -12.09 -1.70
C ALA A 9 61.45 -11.63 -0.36
N ASP A 10 60.13 -11.62 -0.28
CA ASP A 10 59.35 -11.65 0.96
C ASP A 10 58.53 -12.95 0.99
N HIS A 11 58.79 -13.81 1.99
CA HIS A 11 58.05 -15.06 2.21
C HIS A 11 56.81 -14.77 3.08
N PRO A 12 55.61 -15.20 2.69
CA PRO A 12 54.43 -15.01 3.52
C PRO A 12 54.45 -15.92 4.76
N ARG A 13 54.17 -15.33 5.93
CA ARG A 13 53.92 -16.03 7.19
C ARG A 13 52.48 -16.56 7.25
N PRO A 14 52.23 -17.73 7.88
CA PRO A 14 50.89 -18.26 8.08
C PRO A 14 50.18 -17.53 9.23
N GLY A 15 49.05 -16.89 8.93
CA GLY A 15 48.16 -16.24 9.90
C GLY A 15 47.05 -17.18 10.38
N VAL A 16 46.90 -17.25 11.70
CA VAL A 16 45.96 -18.01 12.55
C VAL A 16 44.47 -18.00 12.11
N PRO A 17 43.71 -19.09 12.34
CA PRO A 17 42.27 -19.12 12.09
C PRO A 17 41.51 -18.25 13.10
N GLY A 18 40.88 -17.19 12.60
CA GLY A 18 39.94 -16.35 13.35
C GLY A 18 38.66 -17.13 13.68
N ARG A 19 38.22 -17.00 14.93
CA ARG A 19 36.99 -17.61 15.46
C ARG A 19 35.77 -17.13 14.67
N ALA A 20 34.91 -18.06 14.29
CA ALA A 20 33.63 -17.78 13.67
C ALA A 20 32.71 -17.05 14.66
N GLU A 21 32.23 -15.86 14.28
CA GLU A 21 31.07 -15.24 14.91
C GLU A 21 29.78 -15.97 14.48
N PRO A 22 28.80 -16.18 15.36
CA PRO A 22 27.51 -16.72 14.96
C PRO A 22 26.74 -15.65 14.19
N ALA A 23 26.60 -15.86 12.88
CA ALA A 23 25.72 -15.07 12.04
C ALA A 23 24.28 -15.16 12.57
N ALA A 24 23.82 -14.03 13.13
CA ALA A 24 22.47 -13.82 13.59
C ALA A 24 21.45 -14.30 12.57
N ALA A 25 20.44 -15.03 13.07
CA ALA A 25 19.27 -15.47 12.35
C ALA A 25 18.71 -14.33 11.49
N ARG A 26 18.90 -14.45 10.17
CA ARG A 26 18.23 -13.59 9.19
C ARG A 26 16.76 -13.99 9.21
N SER A 27 16.00 -13.34 10.09
CA SER A 27 14.54 -13.42 10.10
C SER A 27 14.08 -13.09 8.70
N ALA A 28 13.49 -14.09 8.03
CA ALA A 28 12.95 -13.96 6.70
C ALA A 28 11.83 -12.93 6.77
N ALA A 29 12.16 -11.67 6.46
CA ALA A 29 11.19 -10.66 6.11
C ALA A 29 10.47 -11.22 4.89
N ARG A 30 9.36 -11.91 5.15
CA ARG A 30 8.39 -12.34 4.15
C ARG A 30 8.08 -11.06 3.40
N ARG A 31 8.58 -10.93 2.17
CA ARG A 31 8.21 -9.82 1.30
C ARG A 31 6.70 -9.96 1.17
N VAL A 32 5.96 -9.15 1.94
CA VAL A 32 4.55 -8.97 1.70
C VAL A 32 4.53 -8.34 0.33
N ALA A 33 4.24 -9.17 -0.68
CA ALA A 33 3.96 -8.70 -2.02
C ALA A 33 3.02 -7.51 -1.85
N ALA A 34 3.36 -6.39 -2.49
CA ALA A 34 2.44 -5.25 -2.55
C ALA A 34 1.07 -5.82 -2.92
N PRO A 35 0.01 -5.55 -2.13
CA PRO A 35 -1.30 -6.11 -2.43
C PRO A 35 -1.59 -5.78 -3.90
N PRO A 36 -1.93 -6.77 -4.73
CA PRO A 36 -2.14 -6.54 -6.14
C PRO A 36 -3.14 -5.40 -6.29
N VAL A 37 -2.78 -4.43 -7.14
CA VAL A 37 -3.65 -3.37 -7.64
C VAL A 37 -5.06 -3.95 -7.76
N GLN A 38 -6.00 -3.33 -7.05
CA GLN A 38 -7.35 -3.83 -6.76
C GLN A 38 -7.97 -4.56 -7.95
N LEU A 39 -7.98 -5.89 -7.91
CA LEU A 39 -8.74 -6.70 -8.85
C LEU A 39 -10.23 -6.61 -8.48
N GLY A 40 -11.07 -6.20 -9.43
CA GLY A 40 -12.54 -6.32 -9.33
C GLY A 40 -13.34 -5.05 -8.98
N LEU A 41 -12.72 -3.87 -8.95
CA LEU A 41 -13.41 -2.64 -8.52
C LEU A 41 -13.76 -1.65 -9.64
N PHE A 42 -13.83 -2.14 -10.86
CA PHE A 42 -14.11 -1.32 -12.01
C PHE A 42 -15.56 -1.53 -12.39
N ASP A 43 -16.28 -0.45 -12.66
CA ASP A 43 -17.60 -0.48 -13.28
C ASP A 43 -17.41 -0.83 -14.77
N ASP A 44 -17.03 -2.08 -15.05
CA ASP A 44 -16.74 -2.57 -16.41
C ASP A 44 -18.01 -2.78 -17.25
N GLY A 45 -19.18 -2.33 -16.77
CA GLY A 45 -20.47 -2.63 -17.38
C GLY A 45 -20.89 -4.11 -17.26
N GLY A 46 -20.28 -4.86 -16.33
CA GLY A 46 -20.62 -6.26 -16.07
C GLY A 46 -22.02 -6.43 -15.49
N GLN A 47 -22.72 -7.49 -15.91
CA GLN A 47 -24.11 -7.78 -15.55
C GLN A 47 -24.35 -7.79 -14.02
N THR A 48 -25.36 -7.04 -13.57
CA THR A 48 -25.75 -6.88 -12.15
C THR A 48 -26.85 -7.86 -11.76
N ASP A 49 -26.64 -9.16 -11.99
CA ASP A 49 -27.68 -10.19 -11.81
C ASP A 49 -27.81 -10.70 -10.36
N GLY A 50 -27.04 -10.14 -9.42
CA GLY A 50 -27.10 -10.50 -8.00
C GLY A 50 -28.17 -9.75 -7.19
N PRO A 51 -28.54 -10.25 -6.00
CA PRO A 51 -29.51 -9.59 -5.13
C PRO A 51 -29.02 -8.17 -4.76
N GLY A 52 -29.90 -7.18 -4.92
CA GLY A 52 -29.56 -5.77 -4.69
C GLY A 52 -28.67 -5.12 -5.76
N GLY A 53 -28.46 -5.77 -6.91
CA GLY A 53 -27.64 -5.25 -8.02
C GLY A 53 -26.13 -5.43 -7.82
N LEU A 54 -25.71 -6.26 -6.87
CA LEU A 54 -24.31 -6.61 -6.65
C LEU A 54 -23.82 -7.57 -7.73
N ARG A 55 -22.58 -7.38 -8.17
CA ARG A 55 -21.90 -8.25 -9.15
C ARG A 55 -21.15 -9.37 -8.42
N PRO A 56 -20.82 -10.48 -9.08
CA PRO A 56 -20.01 -11.55 -8.49
C PRO A 56 -18.65 -11.06 -7.93
N THR A 57 -18.01 -10.10 -8.60
CA THR A 57 -16.75 -9.48 -8.13
C THR A 57 -16.92 -8.67 -6.85
N ASP A 58 -18.11 -8.13 -6.61
CA ASP A 58 -18.43 -7.43 -5.37
C ASP A 58 -18.44 -8.42 -4.19
N GLY A 59 -18.89 -9.66 -4.41
CA GLY A 59 -18.84 -10.74 -3.41
C GLY A 59 -17.41 -11.03 -2.91
N VAL A 60 -16.45 -11.15 -3.84
CA VAL A 60 -15.03 -11.35 -3.51
C VAL A 60 -14.48 -10.21 -2.66
N LEU A 61 -14.87 -8.98 -2.98
CA LEU A 61 -14.49 -7.81 -2.17
C LEU A 61 -15.10 -7.88 -0.78
N LEU A 62 -16.39 -8.20 -0.66
CA LEU A 62 -17.08 -8.29 0.62
C LEU A 62 -16.49 -9.38 1.51
N GLU A 63 -16.15 -10.54 0.95
CA GLU A 63 -15.42 -11.61 1.64
C GLU A 63 -14.06 -11.13 2.14
N ARG A 64 -13.30 -10.42 1.30
CA ARG A 64 -12.02 -9.83 1.71
C ARG A 64 -12.18 -8.85 2.87
N LEU A 65 -13.21 -8.01 2.85
CA LEU A 65 -13.50 -7.08 3.95
C LEU A 65 -13.94 -7.83 5.22
N ALA A 66 -14.71 -8.90 5.09
CA ALA A 66 -15.13 -9.75 6.20
C ALA A 66 -13.94 -10.46 6.86
N ALA A 67 -12.93 -10.85 6.07
CA ALA A 67 -11.66 -11.40 6.56
C ALA A 67 -10.72 -10.34 7.19
N GLY A 68 -11.16 -9.08 7.34
CA GLY A 68 -10.37 -7.98 7.88
C GLY A 68 -9.44 -7.33 6.85
N GLY A 69 -9.53 -7.70 5.58
CA GLY A 69 -8.86 -7.01 4.50
C GLY A 69 -9.34 -5.57 4.38
N THR A 70 -8.42 -4.67 4.06
CA THR A 70 -8.74 -3.27 3.77
C THR A 70 -8.48 -3.04 2.29
N VAL A 71 -9.42 -2.38 1.59
CA VAL A 71 -9.32 -2.12 0.16
C VAL A 71 -9.65 -0.67 -0.12
N VAL A 72 -9.03 -0.08 -1.14
CA VAL A 72 -9.45 1.22 -1.65
C VAL A 72 -10.71 1.02 -2.51
N VAL A 73 -11.60 2.01 -2.58
CA VAL A 73 -12.71 2.02 -3.51
C VAL A 73 -12.84 3.37 -4.23
N ARG A 74 -13.22 3.35 -5.51
CA ARG A 74 -13.46 4.58 -6.27
C ARG A 74 -14.77 5.21 -5.81
N LEU A 75 -14.72 6.49 -5.43
CA LEU A 75 -15.94 7.28 -5.23
C LEU A 75 -16.41 7.86 -6.57
N PRO A 76 -17.74 7.96 -6.78
CA PRO A 76 -18.28 8.54 -8.00
C PRO A 76 -18.07 10.07 -8.00
N GLY A 77 -18.32 10.71 -9.15
CA GLY A 77 -18.23 12.16 -9.29
C GLY A 77 -19.15 12.90 -8.31
N LEU A 78 -18.88 14.20 -8.11
CA LEU A 78 -19.79 15.06 -7.35
C LEU A 78 -21.21 14.95 -7.93
N PHE A 79 -22.20 14.76 -7.03
CA PHE A 79 -23.63 14.59 -7.34
C PHE A 79 -24.04 13.26 -8.00
N GLN A 80 -23.10 12.36 -8.26
CA GLN A 80 -23.45 11.02 -8.74
C GLN A 80 -23.84 10.11 -7.56
N PRO A 81 -24.94 9.35 -7.66
CA PRO A 81 -25.36 8.45 -6.60
C PRO A 81 -24.36 7.30 -6.42
N TYR A 82 -24.36 6.71 -5.22
CA TYR A 82 -23.65 5.47 -4.99
C TYR A 82 -24.33 4.32 -5.74
N GLY A 83 -23.53 3.61 -6.55
CA GLY A 83 -23.92 2.33 -7.12
C GLY A 83 -24.11 1.25 -6.04
N PRO A 84 -24.62 0.07 -6.42
CA PRO A 84 -25.00 -0.99 -5.48
C PRO A 84 -23.95 -1.34 -4.42
N LEU A 85 -22.70 -1.57 -4.83
CA LEU A 85 -21.61 -1.91 -3.91
C LEU A 85 -21.33 -0.77 -2.90
N LEU A 86 -21.18 0.46 -3.37
CA LEU A 86 -20.88 1.60 -2.48
C LEU A 86 -22.03 1.89 -1.53
N ARG A 87 -23.27 1.71 -1.99
CA ARG A 87 -24.47 1.79 -1.15
C ARG A 87 -24.44 0.72 -0.06
N HIS A 88 -24.23 -0.54 -0.43
CA HIS A 88 -24.10 -1.64 0.54
C HIS A 88 -22.98 -1.38 1.57
N LEU A 89 -21.81 -0.91 1.12
CA LEU A 89 -20.70 -0.57 2.02
C LEU A 89 -21.04 0.60 2.95
N ALA A 90 -21.78 1.60 2.48
CA ALA A 90 -22.25 2.71 3.29
C ALA A 90 -23.29 2.24 4.33
N ASP A 91 -24.30 1.48 3.90
CA ASP A 91 -25.39 0.99 4.75
C ASP A 91 -24.87 0.03 5.84
N THR A 92 -23.83 -0.74 5.54
CA THR A 92 -23.16 -1.63 6.51
C THR A 92 -22.06 -0.94 7.34
N GLY A 93 -21.87 0.37 7.19
CA GLY A 93 -20.86 1.14 7.90
C GLY A 93 -19.41 0.75 7.57
N ARG A 94 -19.17 0.10 6.43
CA ARG A 94 -17.84 -0.35 5.98
C ARG A 94 -17.13 0.66 5.08
N LEU A 95 -17.84 1.63 4.52
CA LEU A 95 -17.26 2.70 3.70
C LEU A 95 -16.66 3.81 4.56
N VAL A 96 -15.36 4.08 4.39
CA VAL A 96 -14.64 5.19 5.04
C VAL A 96 -14.10 6.13 3.98
N ARG A 97 -14.53 7.39 3.99
CA ARG A 97 -13.98 8.42 3.09
C ARG A 97 -12.58 8.81 3.54
N ILE A 98 -11.63 8.75 2.62
CA ILE A 98 -10.23 9.16 2.83
C ILE A 98 -9.85 10.36 1.96
N GLY A 99 -10.86 11.14 1.58
CA GLY A 99 -10.70 12.38 0.83
C GLY A 99 -9.91 13.43 1.59
N ARG A 100 -9.55 14.50 0.89
CA ARG A 100 -8.75 15.60 1.45
C ARG A 100 -9.40 16.29 2.66
N ASP A 101 -10.73 16.23 2.73
CA ASP A 101 -11.56 16.79 3.79
C ASP A 101 -11.60 15.93 5.06
N THR A 102 -10.85 14.81 5.11
CA THR A 102 -10.84 13.91 6.26
C THR A 102 -9.47 13.82 6.91
N ILE A 103 -9.42 13.25 8.12
CA ILE A 103 -8.17 13.00 8.85
C ILE A 103 -7.19 12.07 8.10
N TRP A 104 -7.71 11.31 7.13
CA TRP A 104 -6.97 10.36 6.30
C TRP A 104 -6.56 10.96 4.95
N GLY A 105 -6.80 12.25 4.74
CA GLY A 105 -6.51 12.93 3.48
C GLY A 105 -5.01 13.12 3.24
N ASN A 106 -4.57 12.92 1.99
CA ASN A 106 -3.21 13.26 1.60
C ASN A 106 -3.03 14.80 1.47
N PRO A 107 -2.13 15.44 2.25
CA PRO A 107 -1.85 16.86 2.13
C PRO A 107 -1.07 17.21 0.84
N HIS A 108 -0.36 16.25 0.24
CA HIS A 108 0.40 16.44 -1.00
C HIS A 108 -0.55 16.37 -2.21
N ARG A 109 -0.83 17.54 -2.80
CA ARG A 109 -1.79 17.66 -3.91
C ARG A 109 -1.15 17.30 -5.23
N LEU A 110 -1.87 16.52 -6.02
CA LEU A 110 -1.59 16.35 -7.45
C LEU A 110 -2.36 17.42 -8.23
N HIS A 111 -1.72 17.98 -9.24
CA HIS A 111 -2.38 18.83 -10.22
C HIS A 111 -3.04 17.96 -11.32
N PRO A 112 -4.00 18.51 -12.08
CA PRO A 112 -4.51 17.86 -13.28
C PRO A 112 -3.35 17.53 -14.23
N GLY A 113 -3.32 16.30 -14.75
CA GLY A 113 -2.27 15.85 -15.66
C GLY A 113 -0.95 15.44 -15.00
N ALA A 114 -0.87 15.35 -13.66
CA ALA A 114 0.32 14.85 -12.98
C ALA A 114 0.71 13.46 -13.47
N SER A 115 2.00 13.29 -13.73
CA SER A 115 2.63 12.06 -14.18
C SER A 115 2.53 10.95 -13.14
N SER A 116 2.78 9.71 -13.58
CA SER A 116 2.88 8.56 -12.67
C SER A 116 3.99 8.74 -11.63
N GLN A 117 5.08 9.43 -11.99
CA GLN A 117 6.18 9.71 -11.08
C GLN A 117 5.76 10.70 -9.98
N GLU A 118 5.14 11.83 -10.35
CA GLU A 118 4.65 12.82 -9.37
C GLU A 118 3.60 12.22 -8.44
N ARG A 119 2.74 11.33 -8.97
CA ARG A 119 1.81 10.53 -8.15
C ARG A 119 2.55 9.66 -7.14
N ALA A 120 3.57 8.92 -7.57
CA ALA A 120 4.36 8.07 -6.68
C ALA A 120 5.07 8.91 -5.61
N GLU A 121 5.61 10.06 -5.97
CA GLU A 121 6.25 11.01 -5.05
C GLU A 121 5.26 11.55 -4.01
N ALA A 122 4.05 11.94 -4.42
CA ALA A 122 3.01 12.41 -3.51
C ALA A 122 2.53 11.31 -2.54
N ILE A 123 2.48 10.04 -2.98
CA ILE A 123 2.16 8.89 -2.14
C ILE A 123 3.30 8.60 -1.16
N ALA A 124 4.55 8.63 -1.63
CA ALA A 124 5.72 8.44 -0.76
C ALA A 124 5.85 9.56 0.28
N ALA A 125 5.55 10.81 -0.11
CA ALA A 125 5.49 11.94 0.81
C ALA A 125 4.38 11.76 1.85
N TYR A 126 3.21 11.24 1.46
CA TYR A 126 2.15 10.89 2.40
C TYR A 126 2.56 9.81 3.40
N GLU A 127 3.26 8.77 2.95
CA GLU A 127 3.76 7.73 3.85
C GLU A 127 4.75 8.31 4.89
N ARG A 128 5.65 9.21 4.47
CA ARG A 128 6.52 9.95 5.41
C ARG A 128 5.73 10.86 6.34
N HIS A 129 4.68 11.52 5.84
CA HIS A 129 3.80 12.36 6.68
C HIS A 129 3.13 11.53 7.77
N LEU A 130 2.68 10.31 7.49
CA LEU A 130 2.10 9.44 8.52
C LEU A 130 3.11 9.08 9.61
N GLN A 131 4.39 8.92 9.27
CA GLN A 131 5.45 8.64 10.27
C GLN A 131 5.64 9.79 11.27
N THR A 132 5.30 11.02 10.90
CA THR A 132 5.34 12.18 11.80
C THR A 132 4.03 12.39 12.58
N ARG A 133 3.04 11.51 12.39
CA ARG A 133 1.69 11.59 12.96
C ARG A 133 1.36 10.34 13.78
N PRO A 134 1.96 10.18 14.98
CA PRO A 134 1.68 9.03 15.85
C PRO A 134 0.19 8.94 16.25
N ASP A 135 -0.49 10.09 16.33
CA ASP A 135 -1.93 10.20 16.56
C ASP A 135 -2.76 9.52 15.45
N LEU A 136 -2.36 9.68 14.18
CA LEU A 136 -3.02 8.99 13.07
C LEU A 136 -2.63 7.51 13.01
N LEU A 137 -1.35 7.18 13.22
CA LEU A 137 -0.88 5.80 13.22
C LEU A 137 -1.57 4.93 14.26
N ALA A 138 -1.82 5.46 15.47
CA ALA A 138 -2.56 4.76 16.51
C ALA A 138 -4.00 4.38 16.08
N ARG A 139 -4.58 5.16 15.17
CA ARG A 139 -5.94 4.97 14.66
C ARG A 139 -6.02 4.13 13.39
N VAL A 140 -4.90 3.83 12.74
CA VAL A 140 -4.91 3.11 11.47
C VAL A 140 -5.56 1.72 11.59
N GLY A 141 -5.50 1.08 12.77
CA GLY A 141 -6.21 -0.17 13.05
C GLY A 141 -7.73 -0.08 12.86
N GLU A 142 -8.34 1.11 13.03
CA GLU A 142 -9.77 1.36 12.81
C GLU A 142 -10.20 1.08 11.35
N LEU A 143 -9.25 1.13 10.42
CA LEU A 143 -9.48 0.93 8.99
C LEU A 143 -9.53 -0.55 8.58
N ARG A 144 -9.19 -1.48 9.48
CA ARG A 144 -9.23 -2.92 9.20
C ARG A 144 -10.64 -3.37 8.84
N GLY A 145 -10.79 -4.13 7.75
CA GLY A 145 -12.10 -4.58 7.26
C GLY A 145 -12.96 -3.49 6.60
N ARG A 146 -12.37 -2.32 6.30
CA ARG A 146 -13.06 -1.17 5.68
C ARG A 146 -12.72 -1.00 4.21
N ALA A 147 -13.65 -0.39 3.49
CA ALA A 147 -13.48 0.10 2.12
C ALA A 147 -13.13 1.59 2.16
N LEU A 148 -11.94 1.96 1.69
CA LEU A 148 -11.41 3.32 1.72
C LEU A 148 -11.80 4.08 0.45
N GLY A 149 -12.82 4.92 0.54
CA GLY A 149 -13.34 5.70 -0.57
C GLY A 149 -12.43 6.87 -0.97
N CYS A 150 -11.94 6.85 -2.21
CA CYS A 150 -11.16 7.92 -2.81
C CYS A 150 -11.47 8.09 -4.31
N TRP A 151 -11.28 9.30 -4.84
CA TRP A 151 -11.43 9.58 -6.29
C TRP A 151 -10.18 9.24 -7.12
N CYS A 152 -9.03 9.00 -6.47
CA CYS A 152 -7.79 8.64 -7.17
C CYS A 152 -7.84 7.23 -7.75
N ALA A 153 -8.57 6.31 -7.10
CA ALA A 153 -8.73 4.96 -7.58
C ALA A 153 -9.40 4.98 -8.97
N PRO A 154 -8.95 4.14 -9.92
CA PRO A 154 -8.07 2.98 -9.72
C PRO A 154 -6.57 3.26 -9.87
N ALA A 155 -6.16 4.49 -10.15
CA ALA A 155 -4.75 4.84 -10.16
C ALA A 155 -4.17 4.71 -8.74
N PRO A 156 -2.84 4.54 -8.59
CA PRO A 156 -2.20 4.48 -7.28
C PRO A 156 -2.69 5.60 -6.36
N CYS A 157 -3.04 5.21 -5.13
CA CYS A 157 -3.77 6.02 -4.19
C CYS A 157 -3.04 6.06 -2.84
N HIS A 158 -3.17 7.15 -2.10
CA HIS A 158 -2.66 7.22 -0.73
C HIS A 158 -3.39 6.23 0.20
N GLY A 159 -4.62 5.83 -0.16
CA GLY A 159 -5.35 4.76 0.51
C GLY A 159 -4.64 3.41 0.48
N ASP A 160 -3.76 3.15 -0.49
CA ASP A 160 -2.98 1.91 -0.54
C ASP A 160 -1.97 1.84 0.62
N VAL A 161 -1.42 2.99 1.02
CA VAL A 161 -0.56 3.10 2.21
C VAL A 161 -1.37 2.77 3.47
N LEU A 162 -2.55 3.38 3.61
CA LEU A 162 -3.43 3.14 4.76
C LEU A 162 -3.87 1.67 4.84
N ALA A 163 -4.29 1.07 3.74
CA ALA A 163 -4.69 -0.32 3.68
C ALA A 163 -3.54 -1.28 4.06
N ARG A 164 -2.32 -1.00 3.60
CA ARG A 164 -1.12 -1.77 3.98
C ARG A 164 -0.81 -1.65 5.46
N LEU A 165 -0.89 -0.45 6.02
CA LEU A 165 -0.64 -0.23 7.45
C LEU A 165 -1.72 -0.88 8.32
N ALA A 166 -3.00 -0.75 7.97
CA ALA A 166 -4.12 -1.36 8.69
C ALA A 166 -4.03 -2.88 8.76
N HIS A 167 -3.52 -3.52 7.71
CA HIS A 167 -3.31 -4.97 7.71
C HIS A 167 -2.20 -5.40 8.69
N ARG A 168 -1.18 -4.57 8.91
CA ARG A 168 -0.07 -4.87 9.82
C ARG A 168 -0.37 -4.62 11.30
N SER A 169 -1.39 -3.82 11.59
CA SER A 169 -1.70 -3.35 12.95
C SER A 169 -2.58 -4.30 13.76
N GLY A 170 -2.81 -5.53 13.31
CA GLY A 170 -3.55 -6.55 14.07
C GLY A 170 -3.17 -7.95 13.63
#